data_AF-A0A535UP41-F1
#
_entry.id   AF-A0A535UP41-F1
#
_cell.length_a   1.000
_cell.length_b   1.000
_cell.length_c   1.000
_cell.angle_alpha   90.00
_cell.angle_beta   90.00
_cell.angle_gamma   90.00
#
_symmetry.space_group_name_H-M   'P 1'
#
loop_
_entity.id
_entity.type
_entity.pdbx_description
1 polymer ?
#
loop_
_entity_poly.entity_id
_entity_poly.type
_entity_poly.pdbx_seq_one_letter_code
_entity_poly.pdbx_strand_id
1 'polypeptide(L)'
;MAAQTAVKLLTEGDVPYDELVPGLDLARAITSAGSTQLGGGYMRFAQDAEFADWTLTYDEVVFVQTGELTVLSGNGNTVARAGEAILIPNGSKVTYRGRAGTLGFFVLWPFDWNKKGGAGA
;
A
#
# COMPACT_ATOMS: atom_id res chain seq x y z
N MET A 1 20.84 -4.22 -14.60
CA MET A 1 20.91 -2.74 -14.68
C MET A 1 21.18 -2.23 -13.28
N ALA A 2 22.24 -1.43 -13.09
CA ALA A 2 22.53 -0.86 -11.78
C ALA A 2 21.35 0.02 -11.36
N ALA A 3 20.72 -0.30 -10.21
CA ALA A 3 19.70 0.55 -9.63
C ALA A 3 20.31 1.95 -9.46
N GLN A 4 19.74 2.92 -10.16
CA GLN A 4 20.23 4.28 -10.18
C GLN A 4 20.19 4.81 -8.74
N THR A 5 21.36 5.09 -8.16
CA THR A 5 21.58 5.44 -6.73
C THR A 5 21.15 6.88 -6.42
N ALA A 6 20.29 7.47 -7.24
CA ALA A 6 19.83 8.84 -7.09
C ALA A 6 18.64 8.91 -6.14
N VAL A 7 18.68 9.86 -5.21
CA VAL A 7 17.53 10.22 -4.37
C VAL A 7 16.43 10.76 -5.27
N LYS A 8 15.21 10.24 -5.12
CA LYS A 8 14.03 10.65 -5.89
C LYS A 8 12.97 11.21 -4.95
N LEU A 9 12.42 12.36 -5.31
CA LEU A 9 11.14 12.81 -4.77
C LEU A 9 10.06 11.91 -5.36
N LEU A 10 9.15 11.42 -4.51
CA LEU A 10 7.95 10.71 -4.94
C LEU A 10 6.74 11.61 -4.67
N THR A 11 5.86 11.71 -5.65
CA THR A 11 4.60 12.44 -5.57
C THR A 11 3.43 11.57 -6.03
N GLU A 12 2.22 11.93 -5.61
CA GLU A 12 0.99 11.22 -6.03
C GLU A 12 0.74 11.31 -7.54
N GLY A 13 1.34 12.29 -8.23
CA GLY A 13 1.19 12.51 -9.66
C GLY A 13 2.24 11.82 -10.53
N ASP A 14 3.25 11.18 -9.92
CA ASP A 14 4.37 10.58 -10.67
C ASP A 14 3.92 9.35 -11.49
N VAL A 15 2.90 8.65 -11.02
CA VAL A 15 2.32 7.49 -11.70
C VAL A 15 0.80 7.58 -11.69
N PRO A 16 0.12 7.08 -12.73
CA PRO A 16 -1.32 7.04 -12.75
C PRO A 16 -1.86 6.17 -11.61
N TYR A 17 -3.04 6.53 -11.15
CA TYR A 17 -3.83 5.72 -10.23
C TYR A 17 -4.54 4.61 -11.01
N ASP A 18 -4.36 3.37 -10.57
CA ASP A 18 -5.12 2.22 -11.03
C ASP A 18 -6.20 1.88 -10.00
N GLU A 19 -7.45 1.72 -10.43
CA GLU A 19 -8.53 1.26 -9.54
C GLU A 19 -8.26 -0.20 -9.12
N LEU A 20 -8.14 -0.42 -7.81
CA LEU A 20 -7.98 -1.77 -7.24
C LEU A 20 -9.35 -2.43 -7.05
N VAL A 21 -10.26 -1.70 -6.41
CA VAL A 21 -11.67 -2.04 -6.22
C VAL A 21 -12.47 -0.75 -6.31
N PRO A 22 -13.79 -0.80 -6.58
CA PRO A 22 -14.61 0.40 -6.71
C PRO A 22 -14.42 1.37 -5.52
N GLY A 23 -13.85 2.54 -5.80
CA GLY A 23 -13.59 3.58 -4.81
C GLY A 23 -12.24 3.56 -4.10
N LEU A 24 -11.38 2.57 -4.38
CA LEU A 24 -10.00 2.50 -3.91
C LEU A 24 -9.03 2.43 -5.10
N ASP A 25 -8.25 3.49 -5.25
CA ASP A 25 -7.23 3.62 -6.28
C ASP A 25 -5.83 3.48 -5.70
N LEU A 26 -4.89 2.92 -6.46
CA LEU A 26 -3.48 2.78 -6.09
C LEU A 26 -2.55 3.40 -7.14
N ALA A 27 -1.56 4.17 -6.68
CA ALA A 27 -0.47 4.72 -7.49
C ALA A 27 0.86 4.17 -6.94
N ARG A 28 1.46 3.18 -7.60
CA ARG A 28 2.66 2.44 -7.10
C ARG A 28 3.99 3.16 -7.36
N ALA A 29 4.14 4.38 -6.84
CA ALA A 29 5.29 5.25 -7.09
C ALA A 29 6.64 4.66 -6.65
N ILE A 30 6.70 3.98 -5.49
CA ILE A 30 7.94 3.36 -4.99
C ILE A 30 8.32 2.17 -5.89
N THR A 31 7.36 1.31 -6.21
CA THR A 31 7.59 0.16 -7.08
C THR A 31 8.02 0.60 -8.49
N SER A 32 7.40 1.64 -9.03
CA SER A 32 7.75 2.22 -10.33
C SER A 32 9.17 2.81 -10.36
N ALA A 33 9.62 3.41 -9.25
CA ALA A 33 10.97 3.96 -9.16
C ALA A 33 12.07 2.91 -9.36
N GLY A 34 11.79 1.63 -9.03
CA GLY A 34 12.59 0.46 -9.37
C GLY A 34 14.02 0.44 -8.82
N SER A 35 14.33 1.30 -7.86
CA SER A 35 15.69 1.49 -7.33
C SER A 35 15.97 0.77 -6.02
N THR A 36 14.96 0.17 -5.38
CA THR A 36 15.08 -0.50 -4.07
C THR A 36 14.30 -1.81 -4.03
N GLN A 37 14.46 -2.59 -2.95
CA GLN A 37 13.59 -3.74 -2.68
C GLN A 37 12.27 -3.37 -1.99
N LEU A 38 12.01 -2.08 -1.77
CA LEU A 38 10.73 -1.61 -1.24
C LEU A 38 9.73 -1.50 -2.38
N GLY A 39 8.51 -1.92 -2.11
CA GLY A 39 7.34 -1.62 -2.94
C GLY A 39 6.48 -0.58 -2.25
N GLY A 40 5.52 -0.04 -2.98
CA GLY A 40 4.54 0.87 -2.39
C GLY A 40 4.24 2.09 -3.24
N GLY A 41 3.56 3.05 -2.61
CA GLY A 41 3.15 4.29 -3.22
C GLY A 41 1.95 4.87 -2.50
N TYR A 42 0.98 5.39 -3.25
CA TYR A 42 -0.18 6.08 -2.70
C TYR A 42 -1.45 5.24 -2.87
N MET A 43 -2.31 5.30 -1.86
CA MET A 43 -3.66 4.73 -1.90
C MET A 43 -4.67 5.85 -1.69
N ARG A 44 -5.69 5.92 -2.55
CA ARG A 44 -6.71 6.97 -2.49
C ARG A 44 -8.09 6.34 -2.42
N PHE A 45 -8.87 6.78 -1.45
CA PHE A 45 -10.28 6.42 -1.33
C PHE A 45 -11.14 7.57 -1.87
N ALA A 46 -11.61 7.43 -3.11
CA ALA A 46 -12.47 8.43 -3.75
C ALA A 46 -13.87 8.49 -3.12
N GLN A 47 -14.30 7.37 -2.54
CA GLN A 47 -15.55 7.20 -1.79
C GLN A 47 -15.30 6.25 -0.62
N ASP A 48 -16.31 6.07 0.23
CA ASP A 48 -16.26 5.00 1.23
C ASP A 48 -16.13 3.66 0.51
N ALA A 49 -15.01 2.97 0.74
CA ALA A 49 -14.71 1.71 0.09
C ALA A 49 -14.05 0.73 1.06
N GLU A 50 -14.24 -0.54 0.77
CA GLU A 50 -13.68 -1.64 1.54
C GLU A 50 -13.01 -2.65 0.61
N PHE A 51 -11.80 -3.06 1.00
CA PHE A 51 -11.06 -4.13 0.36
C PHE A 51 -10.86 -5.26 1.38
N ALA A 52 -11.69 -6.28 1.27
CA ALA A 52 -11.79 -7.37 2.22
C ALA A 52 -10.96 -8.60 1.84
N ASP A 53 -10.71 -9.45 2.84
CA ASP A 53 -10.08 -10.77 2.70
C ASP A 53 -8.67 -10.77 2.09
N TRP A 54 -7.92 -9.68 2.29
CA TRP A 54 -6.54 -9.60 1.83
C TRP A 54 -5.61 -10.31 2.82
N THR A 55 -4.79 -11.23 2.32
CA THR A 55 -3.75 -11.88 3.12
C THR A 55 -2.39 -11.36 2.69
N LEU A 56 -1.72 -10.61 3.55
CA LEU A 56 -0.41 -10.06 3.26
C LEU A 56 0.65 -11.15 3.42
N THR A 57 1.44 -11.39 2.37
CA THR A 57 2.63 -12.26 2.39
C THR A 57 3.93 -11.45 2.55
N TYR A 58 3.79 -10.21 3.00
CA TYR A 58 4.82 -9.18 3.09
C TYR A 58 4.51 -8.26 4.27
N ASP A 59 5.53 -7.54 4.75
CA ASP A 59 5.31 -6.49 5.75
C ASP A 59 4.85 -5.21 5.04
N GLU A 60 3.87 -4.51 5.61
CA GLU A 60 3.35 -3.25 5.08
C GLU A 60 3.22 -2.20 6.19
N VAL A 61 3.61 -0.97 5.86
CA VAL A 61 3.34 0.22 6.68
C VAL A 61 2.49 1.16 5.84
N VAL A 62 1.36 1.60 6.38
CA VAL A 62 0.48 2.59 5.76
C VAL A 62 0.45 3.84 6.61
N PHE A 63 0.96 4.95 6.09
CA PHE A 63 0.86 6.28 6.69
C PHE A 63 -0.34 7.02 6.10
N VAL A 64 -1.26 7.50 6.95
CA VAL A 64 -2.44 8.23 6.52
C VAL A 64 -2.10 9.71 6.44
N GLN A 65 -2.12 10.28 5.23
CA GLN A 65 -1.88 11.70 5.02
C GLN A 65 -3.13 12.52 5.28
N THR A 66 -4.28 12.04 4.82
CA THR A 66 -5.59 12.69 5.00
C THR A 66 -6.68 11.64 5.18
N GLY A 67 -7.80 12.02 5.79
CA GLY A 67 -8.95 11.14 6.03
C GLY A 67 -8.75 10.16 7.18
N GLU A 68 -9.36 8.97 7.05
CA GLU A 68 -9.37 7.92 8.07
C GLU A 68 -9.36 6.54 7.40
N LEU A 69 -8.36 5.73 7.77
CA LEU A 69 -8.21 4.35 7.35
C LEU A 69 -8.42 3.42 8.56
N THR A 70 -9.27 2.42 8.39
CA THR A 70 -9.44 1.33 9.35
C THR A 70 -8.93 0.04 8.73
N VAL A 71 -8.01 -0.64 9.42
CA VAL A 71 -7.55 -1.99 9.07
C VAL A 71 -8.16 -2.95 10.07
N LEU A 72 -9.09 -3.78 9.61
CA LEU A 72 -9.69 -4.83 10.40
C LEU A 72 -8.82 -6.08 10.29
N SER A 73 -8.53 -6.73 11.41
CA SER A 73 -7.74 -7.95 11.47
C SER A 73 -8.31 -8.92 12.51
N GLY A 74 -7.80 -10.15 12.56
CA GLY A 74 -8.18 -11.12 13.60
C GLY A 74 -7.93 -10.64 15.03
N ASN A 75 -7.04 -9.66 15.21
CA ASN A 75 -6.69 -9.08 16.52
C ASN A 75 -7.51 -7.83 16.87
N GLY A 76 -8.44 -7.40 16.00
CA GLY A 76 -9.28 -6.22 16.17
C GLY A 76 -9.12 -5.19 15.06
N ASN A 77 -9.72 -4.02 15.29
CA ASN A 77 -9.75 -2.91 14.35
C ASN A 77 -8.71 -1.86 14.74
N THR A 78 -7.78 -1.59 13.83
CA THR A 78 -6.80 -0.52 13.97
C THR A 78 -7.23 0.66 13.10
N VAL A 79 -7.45 1.82 13.73
CA VAL A 79 -7.87 3.05 13.04
C VAL A 79 -6.70 4.03 13.03
N ALA A 80 -6.37 4.56 11.86
CA ALA A 80 -5.40 5.63 11.68
C ALA A 80 -6.05 6.82 10.96
N ARG A 81 -5.77 8.02 11.48
CA ARG A 81 -6.17 9.31 10.95
C ARG A 81 -4.97 10.03 10.35
N ALA A 82 -5.22 11.19 9.75
CA ALA A 82 -4.17 12.05 9.22
C ALA A 82 -3.00 12.24 10.21
N GLY A 83 -1.80 11.88 9.79
CA GLY A 83 -0.57 11.93 10.59
C GLY A 83 -0.21 10.63 11.31
N GLU A 84 -1.07 9.61 11.27
CA GLU A 84 -0.86 8.32 11.94
C GLU A 84 -0.46 7.22 10.94
N ALA A 85 0.15 6.15 11.45
CA ALA A 85 0.56 5.01 10.64
C ALA A 85 0.06 3.68 11.22
N ILE A 86 -0.21 2.72 10.34
CA ILE A 86 -0.54 1.34 10.67
C ILE A 86 0.59 0.45 10.17
N LEU A 87 1.14 -0.38 11.07
CA LEU A 87 2.04 -1.48 10.72
C LEU A 87 1.22 -2.76 10.60
N ILE A 88 1.38 -3.47 9.49
CA ILE A 88 0.72 -4.73 9.18
C ILE A 88 1.81 -5.78 8.94
N PRO A 89 2.04 -6.69 9.89
CA PRO A 89 3.06 -7.73 9.75
C PRO A 89 2.70 -8.77 8.68
N ASN A 90 3.71 -9.39 8.07
CA ASN A 90 3.56 -10.54 7.20
C ASN A 90 2.72 -11.66 7.84
N GLY A 91 1.82 -12.27 7.06
CA GLY A 91 0.90 -13.31 7.49
C GLY A 91 -0.43 -12.78 8.03
N SER A 92 -0.58 -11.45 8.10
CA SER A 92 -1.84 -10.84 8.54
C SER A 92 -2.92 -10.98 7.48
N LYS A 93 -4.08 -11.50 7.88
CA LYS A 93 -5.32 -11.40 7.11
C LYS A 93 -6.07 -10.15 7.54
N VAL A 94 -6.32 -9.24 6.61
CA VAL A 94 -6.90 -7.93 6.89
C VAL A 94 -8.00 -7.52 5.91
N THR A 95 -8.80 -6.55 6.34
CA THR A 95 -9.72 -5.80 5.51
C THR A 95 -9.39 -4.31 5.64
N TYR A 96 -9.12 -3.64 4.53
CA TYR A 96 -8.90 -2.20 4.49
C TYR A 96 -10.24 -1.50 4.29
N ARG A 97 -10.57 -0.55 5.16
CA ARG A 97 -11.77 0.27 5.04
C ARG A 97 -11.36 1.73 5.13
N GLY A 98 -11.46 2.44 4.01
CA GLY A 98 -11.17 3.87 3.96
C GLY A 98 -12.45 4.69 3.80
N ARG A 99 -12.45 5.88 4.39
CA ARG A 99 -13.52 6.87 4.19
C ARG A 99 -13.23 7.70 2.94
N ALA A 100 -14.27 8.26 2.31
CA ALA A 100 -14.12 9.19 1.20
C ALA A 100 -13.14 10.33 1.56
N GLY A 101 -12.18 10.59 0.67
CA GLY A 101 -11.13 11.60 0.88
C GLY A 101 -9.92 11.11 1.68
N THR A 102 -9.81 9.80 1.94
CA THR A 102 -8.62 9.23 2.59
C THR A 102 -7.48 9.07 1.59
N LEU A 103 -6.31 9.62 1.92
CA LEU A 103 -5.06 9.42 1.19
C LEU A 103 -4.05 8.76 2.11
N GLY A 104 -3.61 7.56 1.74
CA GLY A 104 -2.55 6.83 2.42
C GLY A 104 -1.27 6.77 1.56
N PHE A 105 -0.12 6.70 2.21
CA PHE A 105 1.15 6.31 1.62
C PHE A 105 1.56 4.98 2.21
N PHE A 106 1.64 3.94 1.39
CA PHE A 106 2.00 2.60 1.82
C PHE A 106 3.39 2.21 1.33
N VAL A 107 4.12 1.52 2.19
CA VAL A 107 5.43 0.94 1.89
C VAL A 107 5.37 -0.51 2.28
N LEU A 108 5.85 -1.39 1.40
CA LEU A 108 5.89 -2.82 1.65
C LEU A 108 7.26 -3.40 1.37
N TRP A 109 7.57 -4.52 2.03
CA TRP A 109 8.76 -5.31 1.77
C TRP A 109 8.47 -6.81 1.87
N PRO A 110 8.96 -7.62 0.92
CA PRO A 110 9.70 -7.24 -0.28
C PRO A 110 8.77 -6.78 -1.44
N PHE A 111 9.26 -5.91 -2.32
CA PHE A 111 8.48 -5.38 -3.46
C PHE A 111 7.97 -6.46 -4.42
N ASP A 112 8.66 -7.60 -4.48
CA ASP A 112 8.39 -8.71 -5.38
C ASP A 112 7.54 -9.82 -4.75
N TRP A 113 6.78 -9.50 -3.70
CA TRP A 113 5.85 -10.42 -3.04
C TRP A 113 4.89 -11.16 -4.01
N ASN A 114 4.59 -10.56 -5.17
CA ASN A 114 3.72 -11.14 -6.21
C ASN A 114 4.48 -11.85 -7.34
N LYS A 115 5.82 -11.94 -7.31
CA LYS A 115 6.54 -12.82 -8.22
C LYS A 115 6.33 -14.26 -7.75
N LYS A 116 5.41 -14.97 -8.40
CA LYS A 116 5.42 -16.44 -8.43
C LYS A 116 6.84 -16.90 -8.76
N GLY A 117 7.44 -17.68 -7.86
CA GLY A 117 8.76 -18.27 -8.04
C GLY A 117 8.83 -19.06 -9.36
N GLY A 118 9.36 -18.43 -10.39
CA GLY A 118 9.89 -19.13 -11.56
C GLY A 118 11.29 -19.62 -11.22
N ALA A 119 11.39 -20.80 -10.61
CA ALA A 119 12.61 -21.61 -10.61
C ALA A 119 12.22 -23.07 -10.32
N GLY A 120 12.12 -23.85 -11.39
CA GLY A 120 11.81 -25.28 -11.39
C GLY A 120 11.61 -25.77 -12.82
N ALA A 121 12.58 -25.47 -13.69
CA ALA A 121 12.86 -26.23 -14.90
C ALA A 121 14.07 -27.12 -14.59
#